data_AF-A0A7Y2DK97-F1
#
_entry.id   AF-A0A7Y2DK97-F1
#
_cell.length_a   1.000
_cell.length_b   1.000
_cell.length_c   1.000
_cell.angle_alpha   90.00
_cell.angle_beta   90.00
_cell.angle_gamma   90.00
#
_symmetry.space_group_name_H-M   'P 1'
#
loop_
_entity.id
_entity.type
_entity.pdbx_description
1 polymer ?
#
loop_
_entity_poly.entity_id
_entity_poly.type
_entity_poly.pdbx_seq_one_letter_code
_entity_poly.pdbx_strand_id
1 'polypeptide(L)'
;DYCFNLHDQRTIFNVGDTPRPATVSFLAPAHDEERSISVTRGLSMQLIAAMNSQLQKMIPGQVGRYDDAFNHNCVGDTFQMLETPTLLFEAGHFKNDYQRESTREYIFHALAKALDTISGNKIKEHSRGDYFEIPENGKRFVDILIHNADIINPKLPEGSSIGVMYKETLYNGSVEFIPTIDKTGNLQPYFGHITYDCNNPGQLQVLKQQVFWSSLSRHFK
;
A
#
# COMPACT_ATOMS: atom_id res chain seq x y z
N ASP A 1 18.02 -19.79 -10.75
CA ASP A 1 17.66 -18.41 -11.15
C ASP A 1 16.44 -17.93 -10.38
N TYR A 2 16.28 -16.62 -10.23
CA TYR A 2 15.20 -15.96 -9.47
C TYR A 2 14.73 -14.72 -10.23
N CYS A 3 13.43 -14.43 -10.20
CA CYS A 3 12.84 -13.24 -10.79
C CYS A 3 12.35 -12.28 -9.69
N PHE A 4 12.83 -11.04 -9.70
CA PHE A 4 12.37 -9.95 -8.83
C PHE A 4 11.56 -8.96 -9.66
N ASN A 5 10.25 -8.91 -9.42
CA ASN A 5 9.30 -8.08 -10.16
C ASN A 5 8.86 -6.90 -9.29
N LEU A 6 9.39 -5.70 -9.53
CA LEU A 6 9.20 -4.53 -8.68
C LEU A 6 8.16 -3.57 -9.27
N HIS A 7 7.22 -3.15 -8.43
CA HIS A 7 6.11 -2.25 -8.76
C HIS A 7 5.96 -1.15 -7.71
N ASP A 8 5.25 -0.10 -8.10
CA ASP A 8 4.78 0.96 -7.22
C ASP A 8 3.34 0.67 -6.77
N GLN A 9 3.05 0.97 -5.50
CA GLN A 9 1.72 0.78 -4.92
C GLN A 9 1.08 2.11 -4.53
N ARG A 10 -0.21 2.23 -4.87
CA ARG A 10 -1.02 3.41 -4.55
C ARG A 10 -1.16 3.61 -3.04
N THR A 11 -1.40 4.84 -2.62
CA THR A 11 -1.53 5.21 -1.19
C THR A 11 -2.79 4.66 -0.50
N ILE A 12 -3.70 4.02 -1.25
CA ILE A 12 -5.01 3.53 -0.75
C ILE A 12 -4.91 2.27 0.13
N PHE A 13 -3.76 1.61 0.17
CA PHE A 13 -3.63 0.30 0.79
C PHE A 13 -3.21 0.37 2.26
N ASN A 14 -3.88 -0.43 3.08
CA ASN A 14 -3.56 -0.64 4.50
C ASN A 14 -3.23 -2.12 4.75
N VAL A 15 -2.51 -2.42 5.83
CA VAL A 15 -2.20 -3.80 6.23
C VAL A 15 -3.38 -4.39 7.01
N GLY A 16 -3.98 -5.47 6.50
CA GLY A 16 -5.15 -6.13 7.11
C GLY A 16 -6.30 -5.15 7.34
N ASP A 17 -6.78 -5.11 8.59
CA ASP A 17 -7.78 -4.14 9.06
C ASP A 17 -7.18 -3.01 9.92
N THR A 18 -5.86 -2.86 9.87
CA THR A 18 -5.15 -1.89 10.71
C THR A 18 -5.08 -0.52 10.05
N PRO A 19 -4.93 0.57 10.83
CA PRO A 19 -4.67 1.92 10.30
C PRO A 19 -3.20 2.12 9.91
N ARG A 20 -2.47 1.04 9.55
CA ARG A 20 -1.09 1.12 9.10
C ARG A 20 -1.05 1.04 7.57
N PRO A 21 -0.33 1.95 6.89
CA PRO A 21 -0.18 1.85 5.44
C PRO A 21 0.55 0.56 5.09
N ALA A 22 0.19 -0.05 3.96
CA ALA A 22 0.98 -1.10 3.36
C ALA A 22 2.21 -0.47 2.69
N THR A 23 3.27 -0.22 3.47
CA THR A 23 4.48 0.44 2.99
C THR A 23 5.25 -0.45 2.03
N VAL A 24 5.36 -1.74 2.33
CA VAL A 24 5.87 -2.74 1.39
C VAL A 24 4.85 -3.86 1.32
N SER A 25 4.48 -4.28 0.12
CA SER A 25 3.71 -5.50 -0.06
C SER A 25 4.46 -6.51 -0.89
N PHE A 26 4.22 -7.78 -0.60
CA PHE A 26 4.80 -8.89 -1.34
C PHE A 26 3.73 -9.77 -1.95
N LEU A 27 4.10 -10.49 -3.01
CA LEU A 27 3.31 -11.58 -3.54
C LEU A 27 4.25 -12.66 -4.09
N ALA A 28 4.02 -13.92 -3.70
CA ALA A 28 4.48 -15.08 -4.45
C ALA A 28 3.38 -15.38 -5.51
N PRO A 29 3.60 -15.03 -6.79
CA PRO A 29 2.58 -15.12 -7.83
C PRO A 29 2.00 -16.53 -7.94
N ALA A 30 0.79 -16.62 -8.48
CA ALA A 30 0.12 -17.90 -8.63
C ALA A 30 0.80 -18.72 -9.74
N HIS A 31 0.96 -20.01 -9.50
CA HIS A 31 1.51 -20.93 -10.50
C HIS A 31 0.42 -21.43 -11.48
N ASP A 32 -0.81 -21.53 -11.01
CA ASP A 32 -1.97 -22.04 -11.73
C ASP A 32 -3.26 -21.42 -11.16
N GLU A 33 -4.39 -21.68 -11.82
CA GLU A 33 -5.72 -21.20 -11.42
C GLU A 33 -6.14 -21.69 -10.03
N GLU A 34 -5.71 -22.89 -9.64
CA GLU A 34 -5.97 -23.46 -8.30
C GLU A 34 -5.12 -22.79 -7.20
N ARG A 35 -4.15 -21.95 -7.59
CA ARG A 35 -3.17 -21.32 -6.72
C ARG A 35 -2.44 -22.39 -5.89
N SER A 36 -2.02 -23.46 -6.55
CA SER A 36 -1.22 -24.50 -5.93
C SER A 36 0.14 -23.96 -5.49
N ILE A 37 0.79 -24.65 -4.55
CA ILE A 37 2.15 -24.32 -4.09
C ILE A 37 3.13 -25.24 -4.79
N SER A 38 3.54 -24.87 -5.99
CA SER A 38 4.65 -25.52 -6.70
C SER A 38 5.97 -25.36 -5.94
N VAL A 39 7.00 -26.09 -6.35
CA VAL A 39 8.35 -25.98 -5.75
C VAL A 39 8.85 -24.52 -5.82
N THR A 40 8.68 -23.89 -6.97
CA THR A 40 9.19 -22.54 -7.26
C THR A 40 8.38 -21.48 -6.52
N ARG A 41 7.07 -21.67 -6.36
CA ARG A 41 6.22 -20.77 -5.57
C ARG A 41 6.55 -20.89 -4.09
N GLY A 42 6.77 -22.11 -3.61
CA GLY A 42 7.23 -22.38 -2.25
C GLY A 42 8.57 -21.70 -1.92
N LEU A 43 9.54 -21.73 -2.83
CA LEU A 43 10.81 -21.01 -2.66
C LEU A 43 10.59 -19.49 -2.58
N SER A 44 9.71 -18.96 -3.42
CA SER A 44 9.36 -17.54 -3.43
C SER A 44 8.70 -17.11 -2.11
N MET A 45 7.76 -17.92 -1.59
CA MET A 45 7.15 -17.71 -0.28
C MET A 45 8.18 -17.68 0.86
N GLN A 46 9.11 -18.62 0.89
CA GLN A 46 10.14 -18.69 1.93
C GLN A 46 11.11 -17.49 1.86
N LEU A 47 11.46 -17.04 0.66
CA LEU A 47 12.25 -15.82 0.48
C LEU A 47 11.49 -14.56 0.91
N ILE A 48 10.19 -14.47 0.60
CA ILE A 48 9.34 -13.37 1.09
C ILE A 48 9.28 -13.38 2.63
N ALA A 49 9.13 -14.55 3.25
CA ALA A 49 9.17 -14.67 4.71
C ALA A 49 10.50 -14.16 5.29
N ALA A 50 11.62 -14.49 4.65
CA ALA A 50 12.93 -13.97 5.02
C ALA A 50 13.00 -12.44 4.97
N MET A 51 12.53 -11.84 3.87
CA MET A 51 12.49 -10.38 3.69
C MET A 51 11.56 -9.71 4.69
N ASN A 52 10.37 -10.27 4.91
CA ASN A 52 9.42 -9.78 5.90
C ASN A 52 10.06 -9.78 7.30
N SER A 53 10.74 -10.86 7.70
CA SER A 53 11.41 -10.92 9.01
C SER A 53 12.44 -9.79 9.21
N GLN A 54 13.10 -9.35 8.14
CA GLN A 54 14.01 -8.21 8.18
C GLN A 54 13.25 -6.88 8.26
N LEU A 55 12.21 -6.72 7.43
CA LEU A 55 11.41 -5.49 7.39
C LEU A 55 10.62 -5.25 8.68
N GLN A 56 10.13 -6.29 9.35
CA GLN A 56 9.42 -6.15 10.63
C GLN A 56 10.29 -5.50 11.72
N LYS A 57 11.63 -5.55 11.60
CA LYS A 57 12.56 -4.86 12.52
C LYS A 57 12.61 -3.34 12.28
N MET A 58 12.21 -2.89 11.09
CA MET A 58 12.32 -1.50 10.64
C MET A 58 10.94 -0.82 10.56
N ILE A 59 9.96 -1.53 10.00
CA ILE A 59 8.60 -1.07 9.74
C ILE A 59 7.56 -2.09 10.27
N PRO A 60 7.53 -2.36 11.59
CA PRO A 60 6.65 -3.37 12.16
C PRO A 60 5.19 -3.13 11.78
N GLY A 61 4.50 -4.17 11.31
CA GLY A 61 3.09 -4.13 10.92
C GLY A 61 2.77 -3.29 9.68
N GLN A 62 3.76 -2.89 8.87
CA GLN A 62 3.56 -2.14 7.61
C GLN A 62 3.97 -2.97 6.37
N VAL A 63 4.07 -4.29 6.54
CA VAL A 63 4.27 -5.24 5.44
C VAL A 63 2.99 -6.02 5.21
N GLY A 64 2.53 -6.08 3.97
CA GLY A 64 1.31 -6.81 3.58
C GLY A 64 1.51 -7.77 2.42
N ARG A 65 0.46 -8.51 2.07
CA ARG A 65 0.36 -9.32 0.86
C ARG A 65 -0.65 -8.75 -0.12
N TYR A 66 -0.30 -8.80 -1.40
CA TYR A 66 -1.24 -8.49 -2.45
C TYR A 66 -2.15 -9.70 -2.75
N ASP A 67 -3.30 -9.43 -3.35
CA ASP A 67 -4.22 -10.47 -3.81
C ASP A 67 -3.51 -11.37 -4.84
N ASP A 68 -3.69 -12.68 -4.72
CA ASP A 68 -3.01 -13.69 -5.52
C ASP A 68 -3.90 -14.25 -6.66
N ALA A 69 -4.90 -13.48 -7.06
CA ALA A 69 -5.77 -13.81 -8.19
C ALA A 69 -4.94 -14.12 -9.44
N PHE A 70 -5.07 -15.35 -9.93
CA PHE A 70 -4.31 -15.83 -11.08
C PHE A 70 -4.70 -15.11 -12.37
N ASN A 71 -3.70 -14.70 -13.13
CA ASN A 71 -3.82 -14.17 -14.47
C ASN A 71 -2.58 -14.56 -15.30
N HIS A 72 -2.72 -15.56 -16.17
CA HIS A 72 -1.65 -16.05 -17.03
C HIS A 72 -0.97 -14.99 -17.91
N ASN A 73 -1.62 -13.84 -18.16
CA ASN A 73 -1.05 -12.72 -18.92
C ASN A 73 -0.19 -11.79 -18.07
N CYS A 74 -0.16 -11.97 -16.74
CA CYS A 74 0.69 -11.21 -15.85
C CYS A 74 2.09 -11.81 -15.80
N VAL A 75 3.11 -10.96 -15.97
CA VAL A 75 4.53 -11.34 -15.99
C VAL A 75 4.93 -12.22 -14.80
N GLY A 76 4.38 -11.94 -13.61
CA GLY A 76 4.64 -12.72 -12.40
C GLY A 76 4.22 -14.18 -12.54
N ASP A 77 2.95 -14.41 -12.89
CA ASP A 77 2.38 -15.75 -13.05
C ASP A 77 3.03 -16.49 -14.22
N THR A 78 3.33 -15.80 -15.33
CA THR A 78 4.03 -16.41 -16.47
C THR A 78 5.38 -16.98 -16.07
N PHE A 79 6.22 -16.21 -15.36
CA PHE A 79 7.52 -16.73 -14.91
C PHE A 79 7.38 -17.83 -13.86
N GLN A 80 6.36 -17.74 -13.02
CA GLN A 80 6.05 -18.78 -12.04
C GLN A 80 5.69 -20.11 -12.73
N MET A 81 4.85 -20.06 -13.78
CA MET A 81 4.48 -21.18 -14.64
C MET A 81 5.67 -21.77 -15.40
N LEU A 82 6.63 -20.94 -15.81
CA LEU A 82 7.90 -21.36 -16.42
C LEU A 82 8.92 -21.87 -15.38
N GLU A 83 8.44 -22.30 -14.22
CA GLU A 83 9.24 -22.86 -13.13
C GLU A 83 10.38 -21.95 -12.64
N THR A 84 10.23 -20.63 -12.76
CA THR A 84 11.16 -19.66 -12.19
C THR A 84 10.60 -19.09 -10.90
N PRO A 85 11.29 -19.23 -9.75
CA PRO A 85 10.87 -18.59 -8.51
C PRO A 85 10.74 -17.07 -8.70
N THR A 86 9.52 -16.56 -8.60
CA THR A 86 9.19 -15.16 -8.89
C THR A 86 8.63 -14.49 -7.66
N LEU A 87 9.16 -13.31 -7.35
CA LEU A 87 8.77 -12.51 -6.20
C LEU A 87 8.31 -11.15 -6.69
N LEU A 88 7.11 -10.75 -6.29
CA LEU A 88 6.59 -9.42 -6.59
C LEU A 88 6.72 -8.52 -5.37
N PHE A 89 7.19 -7.30 -5.62
CA PHE A 89 7.36 -6.22 -4.64
C PHE A 89 6.45 -5.07 -5.03
N GLU A 90 5.76 -4.52 -4.06
CA GLU A 90 4.91 -3.35 -4.20
C GLU A 90 5.41 -2.28 -3.23
N ALA A 91 5.93 -1.18 -3.78
CA ALA A 91 6.45 -0.04 -3.04
C ALA A 91 5.31 0.94 -2.73
N GLY A 92 4.72 0.81 -1.55
CA GLY A 92 3.59 1.62 -1.09
C GLY A 92 4.00 2.90 -0.37
N HIS A 93 3.05 3.44 0.39
CA HIS A 93 3.22 4.69 1.13
C HIS A 93 3.92 4.46 2.47
N PHE A 94 4.84 5.36 2.81
CA PHE A 94 5.31 5.55 4.18
C PHE A 94 4.85 6.92 4.67
N LYS A 95 4.55 7.03 5.96
CA LYS A 95 3.93 8.23 6.55
C LYS A 95 4.69 9.50 6.16
N ASN A 96 3.98 10.45 5.54
CA ASN A 96 4.49 11.75 5.07
C ASN A 96 5.57 11.67 3.97
N ASP A 97 5.73 10.52 3.33
CA ASP A 97 6.72 10.29 2.27
C ASP A 97 6.02 9.94 0.95
N TYR A 98 5.46 10.96 0.31
CA TYR A 98 4.83 10.84 -1.00
C TYR A 98 5.83 10.63 -2.14
N GLN A 99 7.11 10.93 -1.91
CA GLN A 99 8.19 10.66 -2.87
C GLN A 99 8.73 9.23 -2.77
N ARG A 100 8.28 8.46 -1.76
CA ARG A 100 8.66 7.06 -1.50
C ARG A 100 10.16 6.86 -1.28
N GLU A 101 10.85 7.85 -0.73
CA GLU A 101 12.27 7.77 -0.41
C GLU A 101 12.55 6.72 0.69
N SER A 102 11.75 6.72 1.76
CA SER A 102 11.81 5.73 2.83
C SER A 102 11.37 4.35 2.34
N THR A 103 10.30 4.28 1.54
CA THR A 103 9.88 2.99 0.95
C THR A 103 10.99 2.39 0.09
N ARG A 104 11.69 3.19 -0.72
CA ARG A 104 12.83 2.73 -1.53
C ARG A 104 13.96 2.16 -0.69
N GLU A 105 14.27 2.77 0.46
CA GLU A 105 15.23 2.22 1.42
C GLU A 105 14.80 0.83 1.92
N TYR A 106 13.52 0.67 2.28
CA TYR A 106 13.00 -0.63 2.72
C TYR A 106 13.04 -1.69 1.61
N ILE A 107 12.71 -1.33 0.36
CA ILE A 107 12.87 -2.22 -0.79
C ILE A 107 14.34 -2.65 -0.95
N PHE A 108 15.29 -1.74 -0.79
CA PHE A 108 16.71 -2.08 -0.82
C PHE A 108 17.09 -3.08 0.28
N HIS A 109 16.66 -2.87 1.52
CA HIS A 109 16.91 -3.81 2.62
C HIS A 109 16.26 -5.18 2.38
N ALA A 110 15.07 -5.22 1.79
CA ALA A 110 14.41 -6.47 1.41
C ALA A 110 15.21 -7.23 0.34
N LEU A 111 15.63 -6.54 -0.74
CA LEU A 111 16.46 -7.12 -1.79
C LEU A 111 17.79 -7.65 -1.24
N ALA A 112 18.48 -6.84 -0.42
CA ALA A 112 19.73 -7.25 0.22
C ALA A 112 19.53 -8.51 1.08
N LYS A 113 18.41 -8.58 1.83
CA LYS A 113 18.09 -9.77 2.63
C LYS A 113 17.81 -10.99 1.74
N ALA A 114 17.08 -10.83 0.64
CA ALA A 114 16.85 -11.94 -0.29
C ALA A 114 18.15 -12.49 -0.86
N LEU A 115 19.06 -11.61 -1.30
CA LEU A 115 20.37 -12.00 -1.84
C LEU A 115 21.26 -12.69 -0.81
N ASP A 116 21.32 -12.18 0.43
CA ASP A 116 22.00 -12.86 1.55
C ASP A 116 21.44 -14.27 1.77
N THR A 117 20.12 -14.41 1.86
CA THR A 117 19.46 -15.70 2.05
C THR A 117 19.74 -16.68 0.89
N ILE A 118 19.73 -16.21 -0.35
CA ILE A 118 20.04 -17.03 -1.54
C ILE A 118 21.50 -17.48 -1.52
N SER A 119 22.43 -16.53 -1.39
CA SER A 119 23.88 -16.81 -1.44
C SER A 119 24.35 -17.72 -0.28
N GLY A 120 23.70 -17.59 0.88
CA GLY A 120 23.97 -18.42 2.06
C GLY A 120 23.25 -19.76 2.07
N ASN A 121 22.45 -20.08 1.05
CA ASN A 121 21.60 -21.29 1.00
C ASN A 121 20.66 -21.41 2.23
N LYS A 122 20.15 -20.28 2.73
CA LYS A 122 19.36 -20.17 3.97
C LYS A 122 17.84 -20.19 3.73
N ILE A 123 17.39 -20.44 2.51
CA ILE A 123 15.94 -20.39 2.17
C ILE A 123 15.14 -21.37 3.05
N LYS A 124 15.70 -22.55 3.33
CA LYS A 124 15.05 -23.58 4.15
C LYS A 124 14.96 -23.24 5.64
N GLU A 125 15.61 -22.16 6.10
CA GLU A 125 15.48 -21.66 7.47
C GLU A 125 14.14 -20.93 7.68
N HIS A 126 13.45 -20.55 6.60
CA HIS A 126 12.16 -19.87 6.64
C HIS A 126 11.04 -20.80 6.22
N SER A 127 9.89 -20.73 6.88
CA SER A 127 8.76 -21.60 6.59
C SER A 127 7.81 -20.97 5.58
N ARG A 128 7.03 -21.80 4.87
CA ARG A 128 5.92 -21.31 4.04
C ARG A 128 4.78 -20.76 4.90
N GLY A 129 4.66 -21.22 6.15
CA GLY A 129 3.67 -20.71 7.10
C GLY A 129 3.88 -19.23 7.40
N ASP A 130 5.14 -18.83 7.61
CA ASP A 130 5.56 -17.45 7.90
C ASP A 130 5.11 -16.46 6.80
N TYR A 131 5.01 -16.94 5.54
CA TYR A 131 4.46 -16.14 4.43
C TYR A 131 2.97 -15.87 4.62
N PHE A 132 2.20 -16.88 5.02
CA PHE A 132 0.75 -16.74 5.23
C PHE A 132 0.40 -15.90 6.45
N GLU A 133 1.31 -15.78 7.41
CA GLU A 133 1.18 -14.87 8.56
C GLU A 133 1.24 -13.38 8.16
N ILE A 134 1.80 -13.06 6.98
CA ILE A 134 1.76 -11.69 6.45
C ILE A 134 0.31 -11.34 6.12
N PRO A 135 -0.28 -10.28 6.69
CA PRO A 135 -1.67 -9.92 6.43
C PRO A 135 -1.88 -9.49 4.99
N GLU A 136 -3.05 -9.81 4.42
CA GLU A 136 -3.45 -9.26 3.13
C GLU A 136 -3.78 -7.77 3.22
N ASN A 137 -3.60 -7.06 2.11
CA ASN A 137 -3.89 -5.63 2.06
C ASN A 137 -5.39 -5.35 2.02
N GLY A 138 -5.83 -4.37 2.82
CA GLY A 138 -7.10 -3.68 2.64
C GLY A 138 -6.96 -2.47 1.69
N LYS A 139 -8.09 -1.92 1.25
CA LYS A 139 -8.18 -0.70 0.43
C LYS A 139 -8.91 0.42 1.18
N ARG A 140 -8.49 0.67 2.42
CA ARG A 140 -9.20 1.54 3.37
C ARG A 140 -8.51 2.87 3.62
N PHE A 141 -7.41 3.20 2.94
CA PHE A 141 -6.78 4.52 3.06
C PHE A 141 -7.32 5.53 2.05
N VAL A 142 -7.39 6.79 2.51
CA VAL A 142 -7.42 8.00 1.69
C VAL A 142 -6.23 8.88 2.06
N ASP A 143 -5.82 9.79 1.17
CA ASP A 143 -4.72 10.71 1.48
C ASP A 143 -5.08 11.71 2.56
N ILE A 144 -6.31 12.25 2.48
CA ILE A 144 -6.83 13.17 3.48
C ILE A 144 -8.25 12.75 3.86
N LEU A 145 -8.47 12.54 5.15
CA LEU A 145 -9.78 12.25 5.71
C LEU A 145 -10.27 13.43 6.54
N ILE A 146 -11.41 14.00 6.16
CA ILE A 146 -12.01 15.16 6.81
C ILE A 146 -13.31 14.71 7.46
N HIS A 147 -13.36 14.72 8.79
CA HIS A 147 -14.54 14.40 9.59
C HIS A 147 -15.42 15.64 9.82
N ASN A 148 -16.71 15.40 10.06
CA ASN A 148 -17.72 16.43 10.33
C ASN A 148 -17.78 17.50 9.23
N ALA A 149 -17.68 17.05 7.98
CA ALA A 149 -17.54 17.90 6.80
C ALA A 149 -18.83 18.66 6.45
N ASP A 150 -19.96 18.33 7.06
CA ASP A 150 -21.20 19.11 7.00
C ASP A 150 -21.02 20.56 7.49
N ILE A 151 -20.08 20.79 8.41
CA ILE A 151 -19.71 22.13 8.92
C ILE A 151 -19.18 23.03 7.82
N ILE A 152 -18.45 22.46 6.85
CA ILE A 152 -17.83 23.21 5.74
C ILE A 152 -18.62 23.09 4.44
N ASN A 153 -19.54 22.13 4.38
CA ASN A 153 -20.45 21.91 3.27
C ASN A 153 -21.83 21.48 3.79
N PRO A 154 -22.74 22.44 4.04
CA PRO A 154 -24.08 22.17 4.58
C PRO A 154 -24.99 21.28 3.71
N LYS A 155 -24.58 20.94 2.48
CA LYS A 155 -25.30 19.99 1.62
C LYS A 155 -25.06 18.53 2.03
N LEU A 156 -24.01 18.27 2.82
CA LEU A 156 -23.73 16.93 3.33
C LEU A 156 -24.60 16.63 4.56
N PRO A 157 -25.07 15.38 4.75
CA PRO A 157 -25.71 14.97 5.99
C PRO A 157 -24.83 15.23 7.21
N GLU A 158 -25.44 15.52 8.36
CA GLU A 158 -24.74 15.72 9.64
C GLU A 158 -23.79 14.54 9.96
N GLY A 159 -22.56 14.86 10.37
CA GLY A 159 -21.53 13.86 10.70
C GLY A 159 -20.87 13.20 9.49
N SER A 160 -21.17 13.65 8.26
CA SER A 160 -20.52 13.12 7.06
C SER A 160 -19.03 13.44 7.04
N SER A 161 -18.25 12.56 6.40
CA SER A 161 -16.83 12.76 6.14
C SER A 161 -16.56 12.92 4.64
N ILE A 162 -15.44 13.57 4.30
CA ILE A 162 -14.90 13.66 2.93
C ILE A 162 -13.56 12.94 2.90
N GLY A 163 -13.39 12.03 1.94
CA GLY A 163 -12.12 11.39 1.62
C GLY A 163 -11.54 12.00 0.35
N VAL A 164 -10.30 12.48 0.43
CA VAL A 164 -9.57 13.08 -0.67
C VAL A 164 -8.41 12.17 -1.07
N MET A 165 -8.23 12.00 -2.37
CA MET A 165 -7.10 11.31 -2.97
C MET A 165 -6.26 12.28 -3.78
N TYR A 166 -4.94 12.14 -3.75
CA TYR A 166 -4.06 12.83 -4.67
C TYR A 166 -4.04 12.08 -6.01
N LYS A 167 -4.29 12.83 -7.09
CA LYS A 167 -4.04 12.39 -8.45
C LYS A 167 -2.65 12.88 -8.86
N GLU A 168 -1.77 11.93 -9.15
CA GLU A 168 -0.47 12.24 -9.74
C GLU A 168 -0.65 12.72 -11.18
N THR A 169 -0.07 13.88 -11.49
CA THR A 169 -0.06 14.45 -12.84
C THR A 169 1.33 14.93 -13.18
N LEU A 170 1.79 14.61 -14.39
CA LEU A 170 3.06 15.13 -14.89
C LEU A 170 2.85 16.54 -15.44
N TYR A 171 3.44 17.53 -14.78
CA TYR A 171 3.40 18.92 -15.22
C TYR A 171 4.83 19.49 -15.24
N ASN A 172 5.24 20.03 -16.39
CA ASN A 172 6.58 20.59 -16.61
C ASN A 172 7.76 19.69 -16.15
N GLY A 173 7.61 18.37 -16.30
CA GLY A 173 8.65 17.40 -15.93
C GLY A 173 8.72 17.06 -14.43
N SER A 174 7.84 17.62 -13.61
CA SER A 174 7.66 17.26 -12.20
C SER A 174 6.31 16.57 -11.98
N VAL A 175 6.27 15.62 -11.04
CA VAL A 175 5.01 15.02 -10.58
C VAL A 175 4.35 15.98 -9.60
N GLU A 176 3.14 16.40 -9.93
CA GLU A 176 2.27 17.17 -9.05
C GLU A 176 1.17 16.27 -8.49
N PHE A 177 0.84 16.46 -7.22
CA PHE A 177 -0.22 15.74 -6.52
C PHE A 177 -1.46 16.63 -6.42
N ILE A 178 -2.45 16.39 -7.29
CA ILE A 178 -3.68 17.18 -7.33
C ILE A 178 -4.74 16.53 -6.43
N PRO A 179 -5.13 17.18 -5.32
CA PRO A 179 -6.15 16.66 -4.42
C PRO A 179 -7.54 16.65 -5.09
N THR A 180 -8.19 15.49 -5.07
CA THR A 180 -9.50 15.24 -5.67
C THR A 180 -10.40 14.56 -4.64
N ILE A 181 -11.65 15.01 -4.51
CA ILE A 181 -12.64 14.32 -3.66
C ILE A 181 -12.92 12.95 -4.29
N ASP A 182 -12.63 11.89 -3.52
CA ASP A 182 -12.86 10.50 -3.94
C ASP A 182 -14.15 9.94 -3.34
N LYS A 183 -14.43 10.26 -2.07
CA LYS A 183 -15.60 9.75 -1.34
C LYS A 183 -16.21 10.81 -0.44
N THR A 184 -17.51 10.68 -0.19
CA THR A 184 -18.25 11.47 0.80
C THR A 184 -19.27 10.61 1.53
N GLY A 185 -19.60 10.94 2.77
CA GLY A 185 -20.63 10.26 3.57
C GLY A 185 -20.03 9.55 4.79
N ASN A 186 -20.55 8.37 5.14
CA ASN A 186 -20.02 7.61 6.27
C ASN A 186 -18.69 6.93 5.89
N LEU A 187 -17.58 7.51 6.34
CA LEU A 187 -16.23 6.99 6.13
C LEU A 187 -15.59 6.44 7.41
N GLN A 188 -16.38 6.04 8.42
CA GLN A 188 -15.86 5.36 9.62
C GLN A 188 -14.95 4.14 9.33
N PRO A 189 -15.19 3.35 8.26
CA PRO A 189 -14.28 2.26 7.93
C PRO A 189 -12.94 2.70 7.34
N TYR A 190 -12.75 3.97 6.98
CA TYR A 190 -11.55 4.43 6.28
C TYR A 190 -10.54 5.08 7.23
N PHE A 191 -9.28 5.09 6.79
CA PHE A 191 -8.16 5.74 7.45
C PHE A 191 -7.64 6.87 6.55
N GLY A 192 -7.09 7.92 7.15
CA GLY A 192 -6.43 9.01 6.42
C GLY A 192 -4.94 9.05 6.72
N HIS A 193 -4.10 9.26 5.70
CA HIS A 193 -2.68 9.60 5.94
C HIS A 193 -2.56 10.91 6.71
N ILE A 194 -3.43 11.87 6.36
CA ILE A 194 -3.69 13.09 7.10
C ILE A 194 -5.17 13.10 7.50
N THR A 195 -5.48 13.53 8.72
CA THR A 195 -6.85 13.66 9.20
C THR A 195 -7.14 15.06 9.73
N TYR A 196 -8.35 15.55 9.47
CA TYR A 196 -8.90 16.78 10.03
C TYR A 196 -10.29 16.53 10.59
N ASP A 197 -10.62 17.17 11.69
CA ASP A 197 -11.95 17.20 12.28
C ASP A 197 -12.48 18.63 12.27
N CYS A 198 -13.56 18.88 11.53
CA CYS A 198 -14.16 20.21 11.42
C CYS A 198 -14.85 20.67 12.71
N ASN A 199 -15.18 19.76 13.64
CA ASN A 199 -15.67 20.13 14.97
C ASN A 199 -14.56 20.70 15.86
N ASN A 200 -13.30 20.46 15.53
CA ASN A 200 -12.15 21.05 16.21
C ASN A 200 -11.77 22.39 15.55
N PRO A 201 -11.97 23.54 16.21
CA PRO A 201 -11.72 24.85 15.60
C PRO A 201 -10.27 25.06 15.14
N GLY A 202 -9.30 24.47 15.85
CA GLY A 202 -7.89 24.54 15.48
C GLY A 202 -7.59 23.78 14.20
N GLN A 203 -8.08 22.55 14.09
CA GLN A 203 -7.91 21.74 12.87
C GLN A 203 -8.68 22.33 11.69
N LEU A 204 -9.87 22.88 11.92
CA LEU A 204 -10.64 23.59 10.91
C LEU A 204 -9.88 24.82 10.38
N GLN A 205 -9.19 25.57 11.26
CA GLN A 205 -8.39 26.71 10.84
C GLN A 205 -7.19 26.28 9.97
N VAL A 206 -6.54 25.16 10.30
CA VAL A 206 -5.47 24.58 9.47
C VAL A 206 -6.02 24.08 8.14
N LEU A 207 -7.18 23.43 8.14
CA LEU A 207 -7.85 22.95 6.93
C LEU A 207 -8.19 24.10 5.97
N LYS A 208 -8.63 25.25 6.50
CA LYS A 208 -8.91 26.46 5.71
C LYS A 208 -7.69 27.05 4.99
N GLN A 209 -6.48 26.73 5.45
CA GLN A 209 -5.23 27.18 4.85
C GLN A 209 -4.72 26.23 3.75
N GLN A 210 -5.34 25.05 3.60
CA GLN A 210 -4.93 24.09 2.59
C GLN A 210 -5.27 24.59 1.18
N VAL A 211 -4.36 24.31 0.23
CA VAL A 211 -4.51 24.73 -1.18
C VAL A 211 -5.80 24.24 -1.83
N PHE A 212 -6.37 23.13 -1.34
CA PHE A 212 -7.60 22.52 -1.85
C PHE A 212 -8.87 22.96 -1.14
N TRP A 213 -8.78 23.87 -0.16
CA TRP A 213 -9.93 24.37 0.60
C TRP A 213 -11.05 24.90 -0.30
N SER A 214 -10.68 25.67 -1.34
CA SER A 214 -11.66 26.23 -2.27
C SER A 214 -12.45 25.15 -3.02
N SER A 215 -11.83 23.99 -3.27
CA SER A 215 -12.48 22.88 -3.96
C SER A 215 -13.51 22.20 -3.07
N LEU A 216 -13.24 22.04 -1.77
CA LEU A 216 -14.18 21.45 -0.80
C LEU A 216 -15.49 22.24 -0.68
N SER A 217 -15.41 23.56 -0.75
CA SER A 217 -16.56 24.46 -0.62
C SER A 217 -17.34 24.70 -1.93
N ARG A 218 -16.73 24.44 -3.10
CA ARG A 218 -17.33 24.72 -4.42
C ARG A 218 -17.84 23.50 -5.17
N HIS A 219 -17.33 22.29 -4.88
CA HIS A 219 -17.62 21.09 -5.68
C HIS A 219 -19.09 20.68 -5.72
N PHE A 220 -19.92 21.28 -4.87
CA PHE A 220 -21.35 21.02 -4.81
C PHE A 220 -22.20 22.28 -5.08
N LYS A 221 -21.65 23.36 -5.65
CA LYS A 221 -22.47 24.52 -6.07
C LYS A 221 -23.32 24.18 -7.29
#